data_AF-A0A3D3VUQ0-F1
#
_entry.id   AF-A0A3D3VUQ0-F1
#
_cell.length_a   1.000
_cell.length_b   1.000
_cell.length_c   1.000
_cell.angle_alpha   90.00
_cell.angle_beta   90.00
_cell.angle_gamma   90.00
#
_symmetry.space_group_name_H-M   'P 1'
#
loop_
_entity.id
_entity.type
_entity.pdbx_description
1 polymer ?
#
loop_
_entity_poly.entity_id
_entity_poly.type
_entity_poly.pdbx_seq_one_letter_code
_entity_poly.pdbx_strand_id
1 'polypeptide(L)'
;RHADQQVRSTTVLPHGTGVVKRVLVIAGGEKVKEAQDAGADFVGGEDIVPKIEGGWLDFDAVIATPDMMKSVGKLGKILGPRGLMPSAKTGTVTFDVAHAVSEIKAGKVEFRVDKFGIIHNSFGKAGFPFENLYDNGKALLGAIVKAKPPAAKGQYIKSLAITSTMGVSLKVDPNAAVKELTAE
;
A
#
# COMPACT_ATOMS: atom_id res chain seq x y z
N ARG A 1 1.08 7.79 -23.14
CA ARG A 1 1.13 7.49 -21.68
C ARG A 1 1.27 8.83 -20.97
N HIS A 2 0.16 9.39 -20.49
CA HIS A 2 0.11 10.69 -19.83
C HIS A 2 0.42 10.49 -18.34
N ALA A 3 1.62 10.89 -17.90
CA ALA A 3 2.07 10.70 -16.52
C ALA A 3 1.23 11.49 -15.49
N ASP A 4 0.63 12.58 -15.96
CA ASP A 4 -0.29 13.48 -15.26
C ASP A 4 -1.64 12.84 -14.90
N GLN A 5 -1.98 11.70 -15.52
CA GLN A 5 -3.22 10.97 -15.24
C GLN A 5 -2.99 9.71 -14.41
N GLN A 6 -1.75 9.42 -14.01
CA GLN A 6 -1.44 8.22 -13.26
C GLN A 6 -1.82 8.37 -11.79
N VAL A 7 -2.83 7.62 -11.36
CA VAL A 7 -3.27 7.58 -9.97
C VAL A 7 -2.40 6.58 -9.20
N ARG A 8 -1.71 7.07 -8.18
CA ARG A 8 -0.97 6.28 -7.21
C ARG A 8 -1.10 6.94 -5.86
N SER A 9 -1.65 6.24 -4.89
CA SER A 9 -1.77 6.74 -3.52
C SER A 9 -1.81 5.58 -2.54
N THR A 10 -1.81 5.92 -1.26
CA THR A 10 -1.92 4.98 -0.15
C THR A 10 -3.09 5.37 0.73
N THR A 11 -3.78 4.38 1.26
CA THR A 11 -4.82 4.59 2.27
C THR A 11 -4.66 3.57 3.39
N VAL A 12 -5.00 3.97 4.61
CA VAL A 12 -5.07 3.09 5.76
C VAL A 12 -6.51 2.60 5.87
N LEU A 13 -6.69 1.27 5.92
CA LEU A 13 -8.00 0.67 6.11
C LEU A 13 -8.34 0.65 7.60
N PRO A 14 -9.53 1.14 8.03
CA PRO A 14 -9.91 1.19 9.44
C PRO A 14 -9.82 -0.16 10.17
N HIS A 15 -10.21 -1.25 9.48
CA HIS A 15 -10.23 -2.59 10.05
C HIS A 15 -9.09 -3.48 9.54
N GLY A 16 -8.12 -2.90 8.82
CA GLY A 16 -6.99 -3.61 8.22
C GLY A 16 -7.38 -4.61 7.12
N THR A 17 -6.40 -5.37 6.64
CA THR A 17 -6.58 -6.35 5.54
C THR A 17 -6.74 -7.79 6.02
N GLY A 18 -6.59 -8.06 7.32
CA GLY A 18 -6.62 -9.42 7.89
C GLY A 18 -5.42 -10.29 7.51
N VAL A 19 -4.33 -9.68 7.01
CA VAL A 19 -3.05 -10.33 6.72
C VAL A 19 -1.98 -9.69 7.59
N VAL A 20 -1.31 -10.50 8.40
CA VAL A 20 -0.13 -10.06 9.16
C VAL A 20 1.01 -9.89 8.16
N LYS A 21 1.36 -8.63 7.85
CA LYS A 21 2.48 -8.32 6.97
C LYS A 21 3.77 -8.33 7.78
N ARG A 22 4.79 -9.03 7.29
CA ARG A 22 6.15 -8.96 7.84
C ARG A 22 6.85 -7.72 7.30
N VAL A 23 7.27 -6.83 8.20
CA VAL A 23 7.86 -5.53 7.85
C VAL A 23 9.36 -5.58 8.09
N LEU A 24 10.13 -5.32 7.02
CA LEU A 24 11.58 -5.08 7.09
C LEU A 24 11.82 -3.58 7.10
N VAL A 25 12.59 -3.11 8.08
CA VAL A 25 13.09 -1.74 8.14
C VAL A 25 14.58 -1.73 7.82
N ILE A 26 14.96 -0.87 6.87
CA ILE A 26 16.36 -0.58 6.54
C ILE A 26 16.67 0.83 7.02
N ALA A 27 17.37 0.95 8.14
CA ALA A 27 17.66 2.23 8.78
C ALA A 27 19.07 2.27 9.37
N GLY A 28 19.66 3.47 9.39
CA GLY A 28 20.93 3.73 10.06
C GLY A 28 20.75 4.27 11.48
N GLY A 29 21.71 3.99 12.36
CA GLY A 29 21.86 4.67 13.65
C GLY A 29 20.69 4.48 14.63
N GLU A 30 20.23 5.59 15.24
CA GLU A 30 19.20 5.59 16.30
C GLU A 30 17.83 5.10 15.81
N LYS A 31 17.54 5.24 14.51
CA LYS A 31 16.29 4.78 13.90
C LYS A 31 16.11 3.26 13.89
N VAL A 32 17.20 2.52 14.08
CA VAL A 32 17.15 1.06 14.27
C VAL A 32 16.41 0.69 15.56
N LYS A 33 16.66 1.42 16.65
CA LYS A 33 15.99 1.18 17.94
C LYS A 33 14.52 1.53 17.87
N GLU A 34 14.19 2.69 17.30
CA GLU A 34 12.80 3.10 17.09
C GLU A 34 12.00 2.07 16.27
N ALA A 35 12.63 1.47 15.25
CA ALA A 35 12.01 0.45 14.43
C ALA A 35 11.74 -0.86 15.21
N GLN A 36 12.68 -1.26 16.07
CA GLN A 36 12.51 -2.43 16.94
C GLN A 36 11.39 -2.21 17.96
N ASP A 37 11.35 -1.02 18.58
CA ASP A 37 10.33 -0.65 19.55
C ASP A 37 8.93 -0.53 18.91
N ALA A 38 8.86 -0.07 17.64
CA ALA A 38 7.63 -0.07 16.85
C ALA A 38 7.16 -1.47 16.42
N GLY A 39 7.95 -2.50 16.72
CA GLY A 39 7.62 -3.89 16.44
C GLY A 39 7.88 -4.32 15.01
N ALA A 40 8.87 -3.75 14.31
CA ALA A 40 9.30 -4.29 13.02
C ALA A 40 9.85 -5.72 13.19
N ASP A 41 9.49 -6.62 12.27
CA ASP A 41 9.88 -8.03 12.34
C ASP A 41 11.37 -8.23 12.06
N PHE A 42 11.90 -7.41 11.16
CA PHE A 42 13.32 -7.37 10.84
C PHE A 42 13.78 -5.92 10.76
N VAL A 43 14.93 -5.63 11.38
CA VAL A 43 15.58 -4.32 11.31
C VAL A 43 17.05 -4.54 10.97
N GLY A 44 17.56 -3.80 9.99
CA GLY A 44 18.95 -3.88 9.58
C GLY A 44 19.47 -2.58 8.98
N GLY A 45 20.79 -2.45 8.92
CA GLY A 45 21.48 -1.35 8.26
C GLY A 45 21.96 -1.75 6.88
N GLU A 46 23.24 -1.50 6.57
CA GLU A 46 23.84 -1.90 5.30
C GLU A 46 24.12 -3.42 5.21
N ASP A 47 24.15 -4.10 6.36
CA ASP A 47 24.39 -5.53 6.52
C ASP A 47 23.26 -6.40 5.95
N ILE A 48 22.03 -5.88 5.91
CA ILE A 48 20.88 -6.61 5.36
C ILE A 48 20.89 -6.63 3.82
N VAL A 49 21.56 -5.67 3.19
CA VAL A 49 21.65 -5.54 1.73
C VAL A 49 22.27 -6.77 1.06
N PRO A 50 23.47 -7.25 1.44
CA PRO A 50 24.05 -8.46 0.85
C PRO A 50 23.22 -9.72 1.14
N LYS A 51 22.47 -9.76 2.26
CA LYS A 51 21.56 -10.88 2.57
C LYS A 51 20.39 -10.94 1.57
N ILE A 52 19.84 -9.79 1.19
CA ILE A 52 18.78 -9.68 0.17
C ILE A 52 19.35 -10.01 -1.22
N GLU A 53 20.58 -9.57 -1.53
CA GLU A 53 21.28 -9.97 -2.77
C GLU A 53 21.49 -11.49 -2.84
N GLY A 54 21.77 -12.13 -1.69
CA GLY A 54 21.88 -13.58 -1.54
C GLY A 54 20.55 -14.34 -1.65
N GLY A 55 19.43 -13.66 -1.88
CA GLY A 55 18.13 -14.27 -2.14
C GLY A 55 17.18 -14.35 -0.95
N TRP A 56 17.51 -13.72 0.18
CA TRP A 56 16.61 -13.69 1.34
C TRP A 56 15.46 -12.70 1.15
N LEU A 57 14.21 -13.20 1.17
CA LEU A 57 13.00 -12.45 0.85
C LEU A 57 11.79 -12.85 1.72
N ASP A 58 12.01 -13.02 3.02
CA ASP A 58 10.96 -13.43 3.98
C ASP A 58 10.15 -12.25 4.55
N PHE A 59 9.98 -11.17 3.78
CA PHE A 59 9.26 -9.97 4.18
C PHE A 59 8.29 -9.51 3.10
N ASP A 60 7.21 -8.84 3.53
CA ASP A 60 6.10 -8.44 2.67
C ASP A 60 6.07 -6.92 2.43
N ALA A 61 6.76 -6.13 3.26
CA ALA A 61 6.91 -4.69 3.11
C ALA A 61 8.32 -4.23 3.53
N VAL A 62 8.86 -3.24 2.83
CA VAL A 62 10.15 -2.62 3.13
C VAL A 62 9.94 -1.13 3.42
N ILE A 63 10.44 -0.67 4.56
CA ILE A 63 10.57 0.74 4.91
C ILE A 63 12.05 1.08 4.91
N ALA A 64 12.42 2.22 4.32
CA ALA A 64 13.81 2.67 4.31
C ALA A 64 13.91 4.12 4.77
N THR A 65 15.00 4.46 5.44
CA THR A 65 15.34 5.86 5.70
C THR A 65 16.05 6.47 4.47
N PRO A 66 15.91 7.78 4.20
CA PRO A 66 16.46 8.41 2.99
C PRO A 66 17.98 8.26 2.80
N ASP A 67 18.73 8.22 3.90
CA ASP A 67 20.17 7.97 3.96
C ASP A 67 20.57 6.58 3.41
N MET A 68 19.74 5.57 3.66
CA MET A 68 20.01 4.18 3.24
C MET A 68 19.53 3.86 1.82
N MET A 69 18.83 4.79 1.17
CA MET A 69 18.29 4.59 -0.18
C MET A 69 19.36 4.35 -1.25
N LYS A 70 20.59 4.85 -1.06
CA LYS A 70 21.72 4.59 -1.97
C LYS A 70 22.07 3.10 -2.03
N SER A 71 22.02 2.43 -0.87
CA SER A 71 22.32 1.00 -0.73
C SER A 71 21.11 0.16 -1.17
N VAL A 72 19.89 0.56 -0.83
CA VAL A 72 18.65 -0.09 -1.29
C VAL A 72 18.44 0.04 -2.81
N GLY A 73 18.91 1.11 -3.44
CA GLY A 73 18.83 1.31 -4.89
C GLY A 73 19.51 0.21 -5.69
N LYS A 74 20.57 -0.41 -5.16
CA LYS A 74 21.25 -1.55 -5.80
C LYS A 74 20.34 -2.79 -5.88
N LEU A 75 19.47 -2.96 -4.89
CA LEU A 75 18.48 -4.04 -4.82
C LEU A 75 17.30 -3.86 -5.78
N GLY A 76 17.24 -2.77 -6.55
CA GLY A 76 16.14 -2.45 -7.45
C GLY A 76 15.83 -3.55 -8.47
N LYS A 77 16.83 -4.34 -8.90
CA LYS A 77 16.62 -5.50 -9.80
C LYS A 77 15.81 -6.62 -9.15
N ILE A 78 15.91 -6.79 -7.84
CA ILE A 78 15.24 -7.86 -7.07
C ILE A 78 13.90 -7.35 -6.52
N LEU A 79 13.91 -6.18 -5.86
CA LEU A 79 12.73 -5.61 -5.21
C LEU A 79 11.75 -4.95 -6.20
N GLY A 80 12.25 -4.47 -7.34
CA GLY A 80 11.45 -3.78 -8.36
C GLY A 80 10.35 -4.65 -8.98
N PRO A 81 10.67 -5.82 -9.58
CA PRO A 81 9.68 -6.71 -10.18
C PRO A 81 8.63 -7.23 -9.18
N ARG A 82 8.99 -7.32 -7.90
CA ARG A 82 8.12 -7.79 -6.81
C ARG A 82 7.28 -6.68 -6.17
N GLY A 83 7.50 -5.42 -6.54
CA GLY A 83 6.77 -4.29 -5.97
C GLY A 83 7.12 -3.96 -4.51
N LEU A 84 8.21 -4.52 -3.97
CA LEU A 84 8.69 -4.30 -2.60
C LEU A 84 9.62 -3.09 -2.47
N MET A 85 9.89 -2.40 -3.58
CA MET A 85 10.81 -1.27 -3.61
C MET A 85 10.21 -0.08 -2.84
N PRO A 86 10.91 0.46 -1.81
CA PRO A 86 10.41 1.61 -1.06
C PRO A 86 10.39 2.85 -1.94
N SER A 87 9.37 3.70 -1.76
CA SER A 87 9.19 4.91 -2.54
C SER A 87 8.71 6.07 -1.66
N ALA A 88 9.25 7.26 -1.91
CA ALA A 88 8.79 8.48 -1.24
C ALA A 88 7.30 8.75 -1.53
N LYS A 89 6.80 8.39 -2.72
CA LYS A 89 5.39 8.57 -3.10
C LYS A 89 4.42 7.71 -2.28
N THR A 90 4.89 6.59 -1.74
CA THR A 90 4.09 5.69 -0.90
C THR A 90 4.28 5.96 0.58
N GLY A 91 5.11 6.95 0.94
CA GLY A 91 5.47 7.24 2.33
C GLY A 91 6.26 6.12 3.01
N THR A 92 6.85 5.20 2.23
CA THR A 92 7.70 4.11 2.76
C THR A 92 9.18 4.52 2.83
N VAL A 93 9.49 5.74 2.38
CA VAL A 93 10.77 6.41 2.61
C VAL A 93 10.51 7.60 3.53
N THR A 94 10.86 7.45 4.80
CA THR A 94 10.60 8.47 5.83
C THR A 94 11.63 8.38 6.96
N PHE A 95 11.79 9.48 7.69
CA PHE A 95 12.54 9.50 8.96
C PHE A 95 11.68 9.06 10.15
N ASP A 96 10.35 9.13 10.01
CA ASP A 96 9.40 8.65 11.01
C ASP A 96 9.08 7.17 10.78
N VAL A 97 10.02 6.33 11.21
CA VAL A 97 9.97 4.89 10.99
C VAL A 97 8.90 4.24 11.86
N ALA A 98 8.75 4.69 13.10
CA ALA A 98 7.79 4.12 14.04
C ALA A 98 6.34 4.26 13.54
N HIS A 99 5.99 5.47 13.07
CA HIS A 99 4.67 5.70 12.50
C HIS A 99 4.45 4.87 11.22
N ALA A 100 5.44 4.82 10.33
CA ALA A 100 5.34 4.05 9.09
C ALA A 100 5.17 2.53 9.34
N VAL A 101 5.86 1.97 10.34
CA VAL A 101 5.71 0.57 10.74
C VAL A 101 4.29 0.32 11.26
N SER A 102 3.80 1.19 12.14
CA SER A 102 2.44 1.10 12.69
C SER A 102 1.38 1.15 11.59
N GLU A 103 1.47 2.09 10.65
CA GLU A 103 0.52 2.20 9.54
C GLU A 103 0.51 0.96 8.64
N ILE A 104 1.69 0.42 8.31
CA ILE A 104 1.78 -0.77 7.45
C ILE A 104 1.18 -1.98 8.17
N LYS A 105 1.43 -2.13 9.48
CA LYS A 105 0.83 -3.20 10.30
C LYS A 105 -0.68 -3.01 10.48
N ALA A 106 -1.16 -1.77 10.57
CA ALA A 106 -2.59 -1.43 10.59
C ALA A 106 -3.30 -1.72 9.25
N GLY A 107 -2.57 -2.14 8.21
CA GLY A 107 -3.14 -2.54 6.94
C GLY A 107 -3.18 -1.43 5.91
N LYS A 108 -2.18 -0.54 5.89
CA LYS A 108 -1.96 0.40 4.77
C LYS A 108 -1.92 -0.37 3.44
N VAL A 109 -2.76 0.07 2.51
CA VAL A 109 -2.86 -0.46 1.15
C VAL A 109 -2.36 0.59 0.17
N GLU A 110 -1.40 0.21 -0.66
CA GLU A 110 -1.00 0.98 -1.82
C GLU A 110 -1.89 0.60 -3.00
N PHE A 111 -2.43 1.60 -3.68
CA PHE A 111 -3.12 1.39 -4.94
C PHE A 111 -2.44 2.13 -6.08
N ARG A 112 -2.31 1.42 -7.20
CA ARG A 112 -1.70 1.92 -8.43
C ARG A 112 -2.55 1.49 -9.62
N VAL A 113 -2.67 2.40 -10.58
CA VAL A 113 -3.30 2.11 -11.86
C VAL A 113 -2.39 1.20 -12.70
N ASP A 114 -3.00 0.19 -13.32
CA ASP A 114 -2.34 -0.72 -14.25
C ASP A 114 -2.14 -0.07 -15.65
N LYS A 115 -1.82 -0.87 -16.67
CA LYS A 115 -1.68 -0.37 -18.05
C LYS A 115 -3.02 -0.05 -18.72
N PHE A 116 -4.12 -0.60 -18.22
CA PHE A 116 -5.47 -0.49 -18.76
C PHE A 116 -6.32 0.58 -18.06
N GLY A 117 -5.81 1.22 -17.01
CA GLY A 117 -6.58 2.21 -16.25
C GLY A 117 -7.38 1.61 -15.09
N ILE A 118 -7.10 0.36 -14.71
CA ILE A 118 -7.80 -0.40 -13.67
C ILE A 118 -7.00 -0.38 -12.37
N ILE A 119 -7.70 -0.25 -11.25
CA ILE A 119 -7.15 -0.33 -9.90
C ILE A 119 -7.64 -1.64 -9.27
N HIS A 120 -6.71 -2.45 -8.76
CA HIS A 120 -7.01 -3.67 -8.03
C HIS A 120 -6.52 -3.54 -6.60
N ASN A 121 -7.41 -3.70 -5.61
CA ASN A 121 -7.05 -3.75 -4.20
C ASN A 121 -7.90 -4.76 -3.44
N SER A 122 -7.28 -5.38 -2.45
CA SER A 122 -8.01 -6.11 -1.41
C SER A 122 -8.33 -5.16 -0.25
N PHE A 123 -9.56 -5.24 0.26
CA PHE A 123 -10.03 -4.43 1.38
C PHE A 123 -10.43 -5.29 2.60
N GLY A 124 -10.17 -6.60 2.55
CA GLY A 124 -10.43 -7.51 3.67
C GLY A 124 -10.44 -8.98 3.26
N LYS A 125 -10.76 -9.85 4.22
CA LYS A 125 -11.00 -11.29 4.02
C LYS A 125 -12.48 -11.61 4.18
N ALA A 126 -12.92 -12.71 3.56
CA ALA A 126 -14.31 -13.17 3.66
C ALA A 126 -14.76 -13.49 5.10
N GLY A 127 -13.83 -13.73 6.02
CA GLY A 127 -14.14 -13.96 7.44
C GLY A 127 -14.40 -12.69 8.25
N PHE A 128 -14.31 -11.50 7.66
CA PHE A 128 -14.63 -10.25 8.36
C PHE A 128 -16.15 -10.04 8.46
N PRO A 129 -16.64 -9.39 9.52
CA PRO A 129 -18.02 -8.93 9.59
C PRO A 129 -18.37 -8.02 8.41
N PHE A 130 -19.65 -8.01 8.02
CA PHE A 130 -20.13 -7.19 6.91
C PHE A 130 -19.83 -5.70 7.11
N GLU A 131 -20.06 -5.18 8.32
CA GLU A 131 -19.81 -3.77 8.67
C GLU A 131 -18.34 -3.38 8.43
N ASN A 132 -17.41 -4.22 8.89
CA ASN A 132 -15.98 -3.98 8.71
C ASN A 132 -15.56 -3.98 7.24
N LEU A 133 -16.15 -4.87 6.43
CA LEU A 133 -15.91 -4.91 4.98
C LEU A 133 -16.49 -3.69 4.28
N TYR A 134 -17.67 -3.23 4.71
CA TYR A 134 -18.32 -2.04 4.16
C TYR A 134 -17.51 -0.77 4.46
N ASP A 135 -17.07 -0.59 5.70
CA ASP A 135 -16.23 0.55 6.12
C ASP A 135 -14.90 0.59 5.38
N ASN A 136 -14.23 -0.56 5.26
CA ASN A 136 -12.98 -0.66 4.51
C ASN A 136 -13.18 -0.33 3.02
N GLY A 137 -14.28 -0.81 2.43
CA GLY A 137 -14.66 -0.50 1.05
C GLY A 137 -14.93 0.99 0.86
N LYS A 138 -15.66 1.62 1.78
CA LYS A 138 -15.95 3.06 1.79
C LYS A 138 -14.67 3.89 1.92
N ALA A 139 -13.78 3.52 2.85
CA ALA A 139 -12.49 4.19 3.03
C ALA A 139 -11.61 4.10 1.77
N LEU A 140 -11.57 2.94 1.12
CA LEU A 140 -10.83 2.74 -0.13
C LEU A 140 -11.42 3.59 -1.26
N LEU A 141 -12.74 3.55 -1.45
CA LEU A 141 -13.42 4.31 -2.49
C LEU A 141 -13.24 5.82 -2.30
N GLY A 142 -13.35 6.29 -1.06
CA GLY A 142 -13.11 7.69 -0.71
C GLY A 142 -11.67 8.14 -1.02
N ALA A 143 -10.69 7.30 -0.71
CA ALA A 143 -9.29 7.57 -1.06
C ALA A 143 -9.07 7.63 -2.58
N ILE A 144 -9.73 6.76 -3.35
CA ILE A 144 -9.64 6.78 -4.82
C ILE A 144 -10.24 8.06 -5.41
N VAL A 145 -11.41 8.48 -4.91
CA VAL A 145 -12.07 9.72 -5.34
C VAL A 145 -11.23 10.95 -5.00
N LYS A 146 -10.63 10.99 -3.79
CA LYS A 146 -9.70 12.07 -3.39
C LYS A 146 -8.44 12.09 -4.25
N ALA A 147 -7.97 10.93 -4.71
CA ALA A 147 -6.80 10.82 -5.58
C ALA A 147 -7.08 11.14 -7.07
N LYS A 148 -8.27 11.66 -7.40
CA LYS A 148 -8.64 12.05 -8.76
C LYS A 148 -7.70 13.14 -9.30
N PRO A 149 -7.01 12.91 -10.44
CA PRO A 149 -6.18 13.93 -11.06
C PRO A 149 -7.04 15.08 -11.61
N PRO A 150 -6.57 16.35 -11.54
CA PRO A 150 -7.31 17.50 -12.06
C PRO A 150 -7.49 17.45 -13.59
N ALA A 151 -6.60 16.75 -14.29
CA ALA A 151 -6.67 16.55 -15.73
C ALA A 151 -7.76 15.56 -16.17
N ALA A 152 -8.37 14.82 -15.23
CA ALA A 152 -9.37 13.79 -15.53
C ALA A 152 -10.72 14.42 -15.91
N LYS A 153 -11.07 14.33 -17.20
CA LYS A 153 -12.36 14.79 -17.76
C LYS A 153 -13.39 13.65 -17.80
N GLY A 154 -14.66 13.99 -17.55
CA GLY A 154 -15.78 13.04 -17.60
C GLY A 154 -15.94 12.20 -16.33
N GLN A 155 -16.65 11.08 -16.46
CA GLN A 155 -16.92 10.16 -15.36
C GLN A 155 -15.62 9.44 -14.95
N TYR A 156 -15.21 9.66 -13.70
CA TYR A 156 -13.94 9.15 -13.18
C TYR A 156 -13.98 7.64 -12.90
N ILE A 157 -15.08 7.16 -12.32
CA ILE A 157 -15.31 5.72 -12.06
C ILE A 157 -16.34 5.21 -13.06
N LYS A 158 -15.92 4.34 -13.98
CA LYS A 158 -16.80 3.78 -15.03
C LYS A 158 -17.57 2.54 -14.56
N SER A 159 -16.90 1.66 -13.82
CA SER A 159 -17.48 0.43 -13.30
C SER A 159 -16.81 0.07 -11.98
N LEU A 160 -17.57 -0.57 -11.09
CA LEU A 160 -17.06 -1.13 -9.84
C LEU A 160 -17.50 -2.58 -9.77
N ALA A 161 -16.55 -3.47 -9.49
CA ALA A 161 -16.82 -4.89 -9.33
C ALA A 161 -16.12 -5.41 -8.09
N ILE A 162 -16.85 -6.18 -7.29
CA ILE A 162 -16.36 -6.84 -6.09
C ILE A 162 -16.30 -8.34 -6.39
N THR A 163 -15.19 -8.98 -6.04
CA THR A 163 -15.01 -10.41 -6.23
C THR A 163 -14.20 -10.98 -5.08
N SER A 164 -14.45 -12.25 -4.74
CA SER A 164 -13.51 -13.03 -3.94
C SER A 164 -12.47 -13.70 -4.84
N THR A 165 -11.43 -14.29 -4.26
CA THR A 165 -10.31 -14.90 -5.00
C THR A 165 -10.76 -16.01 -5.96
N MET A 166 -11.77 -16.80 -5.58
CA MET A 166 -12.28 -17.94 -6.37
C MET A 166 -13.77 -17.78 -6.71
N GLY A 167 -14.34 -16.60 -6.49
CA GLY A 167 -15.78 -16.35 -6.66
C GLY A 167 -16.12 -15.63 -7.95
N VAL A 168 -17.42 -15.55 -8.22
CA VAL A 168 -17.97 -14.72 -9.31
C VAL A 168 -17.86 -13.24 -8.95
N SER A 169 -17.69 -12.41 -9.97
CA SER A 169 -17.67 -10.95 -9.80
C SER A 169 -19.09 -10.38 -9.73
N LEU A 170 -19.33 -9.53 -8.74
CA LEU A 170 -20.57 -8.80 -8.54
C LEU A 170 -20.33 -7.34 -8.94
N LYS A 171 -21.10 -6.86 -9.91
CA LYS A 171 -21.05 -5.46 -10.32
C LYS A 171 -21.88 -4.62 -9.36
N VAL A 172 -21.30 -3.51 -8.92
CA VAL A 172 -21.95 -2.51 -8.07
C VAL A 172 -22.12 -1.24 -8.89
N ASP A 173 -23.22 -0.52 -8.68
CA ASP A 173 -23.42 0.78 -9.32
C ASP A 173 -22.43 1.81 -8.73
N PRO A 174 -21.47 2.31 -9.53
CA PRO A 174 -20.49 3.28 -9.05
C PRO A 174 -21.13 4.63 -8.68
N ASN A 175 -22.24 5.02 -9.30
CA ASN A 175 -22.86 6.32 -9.03
C ASN A 175 -23.57 6.34 -7.67
N ALA A 176 -24.24 5.24 -7.32
CA ALA A 176 -24.83 5.07 -5.99
C ALA A 176 -23.76 5.07 -4.90
N ALA A 177 -22.67 4.30 -5.09
CA ALA A 177 -21.58 4.21 -4.13
C ALA A 177 -20.84 5.54 -3.89
N VAL A 178 -20.66 6.35 -4.94
CA VAL A 178 -20.03 7.69 -4.81
C VAL A 178 -20.97 8.66 -4.10
N LYS A 179 -22.28 8.60 -4.35
CA LYS A 179 -23.27 9.46 -3.67
C LYS A 179 -23.32 9.20 -2.17
N GLU A 180 -23.32 7.94 -1.75
CA GLU A 180 -23.27 7.57 -0.32
C GLU A 180 -22.03 8.13 0.39
N LEU A 181 -20.92 8.27 -0.35
CA LEU A 181 -19.67 8.82 0.18
C LEU A 181 -19.68 10.35 0.34
N THR A 182 -20.59 11.04 -0.37
CA THR A 182 -20.79 12.50 -0.29
C THR A 182 -22.00 12.92 0.55
N ALA A 183 -22.84 11.96 0.96
CA ALA A 183 -24.05 12.22 1.74
C ALA A 183 -23.80 12.25 3.27
N GLU A 184 -22.59 11.87 3.70
CA GLU A 184 -22.02 12.16 5.03
C GLU A 184 -21.03 13.33 4.94
#